data_AF-A0A4Z1IWH8-F1
#
_entry.id   AF-A0A4Z1IWH8-F1
#
_cell.length_a   1.000
_cell.length_b   1.000
_cell.length_c   1.000
_cell.angle_alpha   90.00
_cell.angle_beta   90.00
_cell.angle_gamma   90.00
#
_symmetry.space_group_name_H-M   'P 1'
#
loop_
_entity.id
_entity.type
_entity.pdbx_description
1 polymer ?
#
loop_
_entity_poly.entity_id
_entity_poly.type
_entity_poly.pdbx_seq_one_letter_code
_entity_poly.pdbx_strand_id
1 'polypeptide(L)'
;MSSLIPKCLPRTLVRKTPHVSPLRTTFNKHTQRTLLAGFSTRTPVGKSTAAHFPQRISLCNPSPRDRVYGRRSYATATPADALIEDLTEQYGVARDEFEIASEETDKHSVYAEADRAAAVEELQKLKDMYTSAIEGEYGEEIKRRVGSRVRELEQGVAALEARALEDH
;
A
#
# COMPACT_ATOMS: atom_id res chain seq x y z
N MET A 1 -36.48 37.12 43.67
CA MET A 1 -37.35 37.96 42.83
C MET A 1 -36.62 38.11 41.49
N SER A 2 -36.95 37.26 40.51
CA SER A 2 -37.88 37.59 39.39
C SER A 2 -37.23 38.64 38.48
N SER A 3 -36.84 38.40 37.22
CA SER A 3 -37.57 37.82 36.05
C SER A 3 -36.54 37.44 34.95
N LEU A 4 -36.58 36.32 34.21
CA LEU A 4 -37.59 35.74 33.29
C LEU A 4 -37.87 36.54 31.99
N ILE A 5 -37.27 36.05 30.87
CA ILE A 5 -37.85 35.84 29.50
C ILE A 5 -38.03 37.10 28.59
N PRO A 6 -38.10 37.05 27.21
CA PRO A 6 -38.02 35.95 26.19
C PRO A 6 -37.01 36.18 25.03
N LYS A 7 -36.49 35.13 24.35
CA LYS A 7 -36.95 34.49 23.08
C LYS A 7 -37.31 35.43 21.91
N CYS A 8 -36.55 35.35 20.82
CA CYS A 8 -37.05 35.44 19.43
C CYS A 8 -35.98 34.93 18.42
N LEU A 9 -36.27 33.80 17.75
CA LEU A 9 -35.68 33.39 16.47
C LEU A 9 -36.40 34.13 15.32
N PRO A 10 -35.76 34.30 14.15
CA PRO A 10 -36.24 33.55 12.97
C PRO A 10 -35.07 32.99 12.13
N ARG A 11 -35.12 31.71 11.73
CA ARG A 11 -35.80 31.12 10.56
C ARG A 11 -35.10 31.42 9.22
N THR A 12 -34.54 30.34 8.67
CA THR A 12 -34.37 29.99 7.24
C THR A 12 -33.49 30.85 6.34
N LEU A 13 -32.38 30.27 5.86
CA LEU A 13 -32.05 30.28 4.43
C LEU A 13 -31.55 28.91 3.99
N VAL A 14 -32.44 28.20 3.31
CA VAL A 14 -32.16 27.05 2.44
C VAL A 14 -31.31 27.55 1.27
N ARG A 15 -30.09 27.04 1.12
CA ARG A 15 -29.34 27.18 -0.14
C ARG A 15 -29.35 25.83 -0.84
N LYS A 16 -29.98 25.84 -2.01
CA LYS A 16 -30.28 24.70 -2.89
C LYS A 16 -29.34 24.77 -4.10
N THR A 17 -28.87 23.58 -4.53
CA THR A 17 -28.22 23.21 -5.82
C THR A 17 -26.77 23.65 -6.08
N PRO A 18 -25.98 22.92 -6.92
CA PRO A 18 -26.39 21.87 -7.87
C PRO A 18 -25.66 20.51 -7.77
N HIS A 19 -26.34 19.53 -8.35
CA HIS A 19 -25.90 18.20 -8.74
C HIS A 19 -24.69 18.25 -9.68
N VAL A 20 -23.54 17.76 -9.22
CA VAL A 20 -22.37 17.51 -10.06
C VAL A 20 -22.27 16.00 -10.26
N SER A 21 -22.60 15.56 -11.48
CA SER A 21 -22.43 14.19 -11.93
C SER A 21 -20.94 13.83 -11.98
N PRO A 22 -20.50 12.66 -11.50
CA PRO A 22 -19.16 12.18 -11.80
C PRO A 22 -19.11 11.68 -13.26
N LEU A 23 -18.31 12.36 -14.08
CA LEU A 23 -17.91 11.90 -15.41
C LEU A 23 -17.09 10.62 -15.26
N ARG A 24 -17.60 9.56 -15.90
CA ARG A 24 -17.00 8.24 -15.98
C ARG A 24 -15.84 8.28 -16.98
N THR A 25 -14.62 8.55 -16.51
CA THR A 25 -13.40 8.47 -17.33
C THR A 25 -12.85 7.06 -17.27
N THR A 26 -13.17 6.24 -18.28
CA THR A 26 -12.49 4.96 -18.51
C THR A 26 -11.14 5.22 -19.17
N PHE A 27 -10.07 5.22 -18.40
CA PHE A 27 -8.71 5.16 -18.93
C PHE A 27 -8.47 3.77 -19.56
N ASN A 28 -8.67 3.69 -20.87
CA ASN A 28 -8.24 2.58 -21.70
C ASN A 28 -6.73 2.71 -21.93
N LYS A 29 -5.92 2.01 -21.11
CA LYS A 29 -4.48 1.87 -21.36
C LYS A 29 -4.24 0.58 -22.16
N HIS A 30 -4.06 0.81 -23.45
CA HIS A 30 -3.41 -0.07 -24.41
C HIS A 30 -2.14 -0.72 -23.83
N THR A 31 -2.07 -2.06 -23.90
CA THR A 31 -0.78 -2.78 -24.01
C THR A 31 -1.01 -4.10 -24.76
N GLN A 32 -0.89 -4.06 -26.08
CA GLN A 32 -0.69 -5.26 -26.90
C GLN A 32 0.83 -5.41 -27.09
N ARG A 33 1.49 -6.20 -26.23
CA ARG A 33 2.86 -6.68 -26.50
C ARG A 33 2.76 -8.01 -27.23
N THR A 34 2.72 -7.91 -28.56
CA THR A 34 2.85 -9.06 -29.46
C THR A 34 4.28 -9.58 -29.42
N LEU A 35 4.41 -10.87 -29.09
CA LEU A 35 5.64 -11.64 -29.24
C LEU A 35 5.88 -11.93 -30.73
N LEU A 36 7.06 -11.59 -31.24
CA LEU A 36 7.54 -12.07 -32.54
C LEU A 36 8.79 -12.91 -32.34
N ALA A 37 8.68 -14.13 -32.83
CA ALA A 37 9.68 -15.18 -32.86
C ALA A 37 10.86 -14.84 -33.79
N GLY A 38 12.04 -15.38 -33.47
CA GLY A 38 13.22 -15.24 -34.31
C GLY A 38 14.30 -16.27 -33.95
N PHE A 39 14.21 -17.42 -34.62
CA PHE A 39 15.21 -18.46 -34.92
C PHE A 39 16.65 -18.26 -34.42
N SER A 40 17.23 -19.29 -33.81
CA SER A 40 18.61 -19.67 -34.14
C SER A 40 18.89 -21.14 -33.81
N THR A 41 19.01 -21.93 -34.88
CA THR A 41 19.55 -23.28 -34.88
C THR A 41 21.07 -23.22 -34.81
N ARG A 42 21.70 -23.97 -33.89
CA ARG A 42 22.89 -24.79 -34.17
C ARG A 42 23.39 -25.55 -32.94
N THR A 43 23.42 -26.87 -33.10
CA THR A 43 24.21 -27.85 -32.35
C THR A 43 25.70 -27.69 -32.72
N PRO A 44 26.65 -28.14 -31.86
CA PRO A 44 27.15 -29.50 -32.01
C PRO A 44 27.56 -30.24 -30.71
N VAL A 45 27.30 -31.56 -30.74
CA VAL A 45 28.12 -32.71 -30.27
C VAL A 45 29.19 -32.52 -29.18
N GLY A 46 29.01 -33.29 -28.10
CA GLY A 46 30.06 -33.82 -27.22
C GLY A 46 29.59 -35.16 -26.61
N LYS A 47 30.47 -36.16 -26.56
CA LYS A 47 30.19 -37.61 -26.50
C LYS A 47 30.34 -38.23 -25.10
N SER A 48 29.60 -39.33 -24.89
CA SER A 48 29.84 -40.47 -23.97
C SER A 48 29.75 -40.15 -22.46
N THR A 49 29.16 -40.96 -21.58
CA THR A 49 29.22 -42.42 -21.42
C THR A 49 28.04 -42.91 -20.57
N ALA A 50 27.43 -44.02 -21.03
CA ALA A 50 26.89 -45.14 -20.26
C ALA A 50 26.39 -44.94 -18.80
N ALA A 51 25.09 -45.11 -18.59
CA ALA A 51 24.58 -46.05 -17.59
C ALA A 51 23.15 -46.49 -17.98
N HIS A 52 23.03 -47.79 -18.27
CA HIS A 52 21.79 -48.51 -18.50
C HIS A 52 21.07 -48.67 -17.15
N PHE A 53 19.81 -48.24 -17.05
CA PHE A 53 18.87 -48.75 -16.05
C PHE A 53 17.55 -49.13 -16.75
N PRO A 54 17.05 -50.36 -16.57
CA PRO A 54 15.88 -50.85 -17.29
C PRO A 54 14.56 -50.30 -16.72
N GLN A 55 13.59 -50.26 -17.63
CA GLN A 55 12.28 -49.64 -17.55
C GLN A 55 11.27 -50.35 -16.63
N ARG A 56 10.25 -49.56 -16.25
CA ARG A 56 8.86 -49.84 -15.82
C ARG A 56 8.62 -49.07 -14.52
N ILE A 57 7.58 -48.26 -14.35
CA ILE A 57 6.16 -48.56 -14.54
C ILE A 57 5.35 -47.25 -14.60
N SER A 58 4.16 -47.36 -15.20
CA SER A 58 2.95 -46.55 -14.99
C SER A 58 2.84 -45.15 -15.57
N LEU A 59 2.13 -45.10 -16.70
CA LEU A 59 1.18 -44.05 -17.00
C LEU A 59 0.12 -43.99 -15.90
N CYS A 60 0.21 -43.01 -15.01
CA CYS A 60 -0.95 -42.45 -14.35
C CYS A 60 -0.79 -40.94 -14.36
N ASN A 61 -1.52 -40.33 -15.27
CA ASN A 61 -1.73 -38.90 -15.39
C ASN A 61 -2.77 -38.51 -14.32
N PRO A 62 -2.41 -37.85 -13.19
CA PRO A 62 -3.43 -37.17 -12.41
C PRO A 62 -3.83 -35.93 -13.22
N SER A 63 -4.97 -36.07 -13.90
CA SER A 63 -5.83 -34.95 -14.29
C SER A 63 -5.84 -33.89 -13.18
N PRO A 64 -5.89 -32.58 -13.51
CA PRO A 64 -5.71 -31.50 -12.57
C PRO A 64 -6.73 -31.71 -11.45
N ARG A 65 -6.25 -32.06 -10.25
CA ARG A 65 -7.08 -31.96 -9.08
C ARG A 65 -7.54 -30.52 -9.06
N ASP A 66 -8.86 -30.36 -9.14
CA ASP A 66 -9.59 -29.18 -8.76
C ASP A 66 -8.71 -28.37 -7.84
N ARG A 67 -8.14 -27.30 -8.42
CA ARG A 67 -7.63 -26.21 -7.64
C ARG A 67 -8.89 -25.66 -7.01
N VAL A 68 -9.30 -26.31 -5.91
CA VAL A 68 -10.17 -25.76 -4.89
C VAL A 68 -9.55 -24.40 -4.73
N TYR A 69 -10.21 -23.39 -5.30
CA TYR A 69 -9.99 -22.02 -4.95
C TYR A 69 -10.20 -22.06 -3.45
N GLY A 70 -9.09 -22.22 -2.73
CA GLY A 70 -9.04 -22.28 -1.30
C GLY A 70 -9.84 -21.08 -0.91
N ARG A 71 -11.05 -21.37 -0.43
CA ARG A 71 -12.01 -20.38 0.01
C ARG A 71 -11.15 -19.46 0.85
N ARG A 72 -10.87 -18.24 0.35
CA ARG A 72 -9.95 -17.32 1.02
C ARG A 72 -10.63 -17.06 2.34
N SER A 73 -10.17 -17.76 3.37
CA SER A 73 -10.84 -17.79 4.66
C SER A 73 -10.65 -16.41 5.26
N TYR A 74 -11.60 -15.51 5.02
CA TYR A 74 -11.89 -14.37 5.89
C TYR A 74 -12.57 -14.84 7.19
N ALA A 75 -12.30 -16.09 7.59
CA ALA A 75 -12.95 -16.73 8.72
C ALA A 75 -12.26 -16.20 9.98
N THR A 76 -12.93 -15.19 10.55
CA THR A 76 -12.60 -14.37 11.72
C THR A 76 -11.55 -13.30 11.46
N ALA A 77 -11.99 -12.11 11.02
CA ALA A 77 -11.23 -10.89 11.24
C ALA A 77 -10.95 -10.80 12.75
N THR A 78 -9.70 -11.03 13.13
CA THR A 78 -9.32 -10.88 14.53
C THR A 78 -9.30 -9.40 14.88
N PRO A 79 -9.50 -9.00 16.14
CA PRO A 79 -9.29 -7.61 16.55
C PRO A 79 -7.88 -7.09 16.18
N ALA A 80 -6.88 -7.97 16.13
CA ALA A 80 -5.54 -7.65 15.65
C ALA A 80 -5.53 -7.27 14.16
N ASP A 81 -6.25 -8.01 13.32
CA ASP A 81 -6.29 -7.75 11.88
C ASP A 81 -6.92 -6.39 11.57
N ALA A 82 -7.90 -5.94 12.36
CA ALA A 82 -8.47 -4.59 12.25
C ALA A 82 -7.43 -3.50 12.54
N LEU A 83 -6.66 -3.62 13.64
CA LEU A 83 -5.57 -2.68 13.94
C LEU A 83 -4.47 -2.69 12.86
N ILE A 84 -4.18 -3.86 12.28
CA ILE A 84 -3.21 -3.99 11.19
C ILE A 84 -3.72 -3.31 9.92
N GLU A 85 -5.03 -3.37 9.65
CA GLU A 85 -5.67 -2.67 8.55
C GLU A 85 -5.54 -1.15 8.71
N ASP A 86 -5.92 -0.61 9.87
CA ASP A 86 -5.82 0.82 10.20
C ASP A 86 -4.37 1.33 10.06
N LEU A 87 -3.41 0.58 10.59
CA LEU A 87 -1.98 0.90 10.47
C LEU A 87 -1.48 0.83 9.02
N THR A 88 -2.01 -0.10 8.23
CA THR A 88 -1.62 -0.24 6.83
C THR A 88 -2.21 0.86 5.96
N GLU A 89 -3.44 1.29 6.25
CA GLU A 89 -4.08 2.45 5.62
C GLU A 89 -3.29 3.73 5.95
N GLN A 90 -3.02 3.98 7.23
CA GLN A 90 -2.23 5.14 7.66
C GLN A 90 -0.82 5.14 7.09
N TYR A 91 -0.18 3.96 6.95
CA TYR A 91 1.09 3.83 6.25
C TYR A 91 0.98 4.20 4.76
N GLY A 92 -0.13 3.86 4.10
CA GLY A 92 -0.40 4.28 2.73
C GLY A 92 -0.41 5.80 2.61
N VAL A 93 -1.18 6.48 3.47
CA VAL A 93 -1.23 7.95 3.50
C VAL A 93 0.15 8.55 3.73
N ALA A 94 0.86 8.11 4.77
CA ALA A 94 2.18 8.64 5.10
C ALA A 94 3.22 8.39 3.99
N ARG A 95 3.08 7.28 3.24
CA ARG A 95 3.94 6.98 2.10
C ARG A 95 3.65 7.89 0.90
N ASP A 96 2.38 8.16 0.61
CA ASP A 96 1.98 9.04 -0.48
C ASP A 96 2.51 10.47 -0.22
N GLU A 97 2.37 10.98 1.01
CA GLU A 97 2.92 12.30 1.39
C GLU A 97 4.45 12.32 1.31
N PHE A 98 5.13 11.25 1.73
CA PHE A 98 6.59 11.14 1.55
C PHE A 98 7.01 11.16 0.07
N GLU A 99 6.26 10.50 -0.82
CA GLU A 99 6.55 10.50 -2.25
C GLU A 99 6.39 11.92 -2.83
N ILE A 100 5.31 12.62 -2.50
CA ILE A 100 5.09 14.02 -2.87
C ILE A 100 6.24 14.90 -2.37
N ALA A 101 6.59 14.79 -1.08
CA ALA A 101 7.66 15.57 -0.47
C ALA A 101 9.02 15.32 -1.12
N SER A 102 9.31 14.06 -1.50
CA SER A 102 10.55 13.69 -2.17
C SER A 102 10.64 14.30 -3.57
N GLU A 103 9.57 14.20 -4.36
CA GLU A 103 9.53 14.77 -5.70
C GLU A 103 9.63 16.30 -5.68
N GLU A 104 8.99 16.95 -4.71
CA GLU A 104 8.94 18.41 -4.63
C GLU A 104 10.27 18.99 -4.14
N THR A 105 10.95 18.27 -3.24
CA THR A 105 12.32 18.60 -2.82
C THR A 105 13.30 18.46 -3.98
N ASP A 106 13.23 17.38 -4.75
CA ASP A 106 14.07 17.19 -5.94
C ASP A 106 13.81 18.26 -7.03
N LYS A 107 12.61 18.85 -7.08
CA LYS A 107 12.26 19.96 -7.98
C LYS A 107 12.63 21.34 -7.43
N HIS A 108 13.13 21.44 -6.20
CA HIS A 108 13.39 22.70 -5.48
C HIS A 108 12.21 23.68 -5.55
N SER A 109 11.00 23.15 -5.42
CA SER A 109 9.82 23.99 -5.48
C SER A 109 9.50 24.64 -4.14
N VAL A 110 8.73 25.72 -4.19
CA VAL A 110 8.29 26.48 -3.02
C VAL A 110 7.40 25.68 -2.06
N TYR A 111 6.79 24.58 -2.53
CA TYR A 111 5.94 23.72 -1.71
C TYR A 111 6.72 22.64 -0.96
N ALA A 112 7.99 22.43 -1.31
CA ALA A 112 8.80 21.34 -0.77
C ALA A 112 8.88 21.33 0.76
N GLU A 113 8.94 22.51 1.39
CA GLU A 113 8.97 22.61 2.86
C GLU A 113 7.65 22.15 3.50
N ALA A 114 6.51 22.56 2.94
CA ALA A 114 5.19 22.18 3.43
C ALA A 114 4.93 20.68 3.26
N ASP A 115 5.33 20.12 2.12
CA ASP A 115 5.14 18.69 1.84
C ASP A 115 6.04 17.82 2.73
N ARG A 116 7.29 18.23 2.98
CA ARG A 116 8.15 17.56 3.97
C ARG A 116 7.52 17.58 5.36
N ALA A 117 6.95 18.70 5.78
CA ALA A 117 6.25 18.79 7.06
C ALA A 117 5.03 17.86 7.13
N ALA A 118 4.25 17.75 6.05
CA ALA A 118 3.12 16.82 5.95
C ALA A 118 3.57 15.35 6.07
N ALA A 119 4.67 14.98 5.39
CA ALA A 119 5.24 13.63 5.50
C ALA A 119 5.70 13.30 6.93
N VAL A 120 6.28 14.26 7.65
CA VAL A 120 6.69 14.11 9.05
C VAL A 120 5.47 13.97 9.98
N GLU A 121 4.42 14.77 9.77
CA GLU A 121 3.19 14.71 10.56
C GLU A 121 2.49 13.36 10.43
N GLU A 122 2.29 12.87 9.19
CA GLU A 122 1.63 11.59 8.95
C GLU A 122 2.49 10.40 9.39
N LEU A 123 3.83 10.51 9.31
CA LEU A 123 4.74 9.54 9.92
C LEU A 123 4.59 9.52 11.46
N GLN A 124 4.53 10.69 12.10
CA GLN A 124 4.36 10.78 13.55
C GLN A 124 3.03 10.15 13.99
N LYS A 125 1.95 10.42 13.26
CA LYS A 125 0.64 9.79 13.48
C LYS A 125 0.70 8.27 13.34
N LEU A 126 1.39 7.76 12.31
CA LEU A 126 1.62 6.32 12.15
C LEU A 126 2.39 5.73 13.34
N LYS A 127 3.42 6.43 13.83
CA LYS A 127 4.20 6.01 15.00
C LYS A 127 3.35 5.96 16.26
N ASP A 128 2.52 6.98 16.50
CA ASP A 128 1.65 7.05 17.67
C ASP A 128 0.60 5.93 17.67
N MET A 129 0.01 5.64 16.51
CA MET A 129 -0.88 4.49 16.32
C MET A 129 -0.13 3.18 16.55
N TYR A 130 1.09 3.05 16.01
CA TYR A 130 1.91 1.85 16.13
C TYR A 130 2.35 1.60 17.57
N THR A 131 2.83 2.62 18.30
CA THR A 131 3.22 2.50 19.72
C THR A 131 2.04 2.10 20.58
N SER A 132 0.87 2.70 20.36
CA SER A 132 -0.36 2.34 21.07
C SER A 132 -0.78 0.89 20.78
N ALA A 133 -0.59 0.44 19.54
CA ALA A 133 -0.96 -0.91 19.11
C ALA A 133 0.00 -1.99 19.66
N ILE A 134 1.30 -1.70 19.79
CA ILE A 134 2.27 -2.68 20.31
C ILE A 134 2.19 -2.87 21.83
N GLU A 135 1.61 -1.92 22.57
CA GLU A 135 1.36 -2.04 24.00
C GLU A 135 0.14 -2.93 24.31
N GLY A 136 -0.69 -3.24 23.30
CA GLY A 136 -1.86 -4.08 23.42
C GLY A 136 -1.59 -5.59 23.38
N GLU A 137 -2.65 -6.38 23.58
CA GLU A 137 -2.61 -7.86 23.59
C GLU A 137 -1.97 -8.47 22.33
N TYR A 138 -2.09 -7.79 21.19
CA TYR A 138 -1.63 -8.28 19.88
C TYR A 138 -0.30 -7.67 19.43
N GLY A 139 0.43 -7.01 20.32
CA GLY A 139 1.58 -6.18 19.93
C GLY A 139 2.69 -6.93 19.18
N GLU A 140 2.95 -8.19 19.52
CA GLU A 140 3.94 -9.02 18.82
C GLU A 140 3.56 -9.32 17.37
N GLU A 141 2.28 -9.56 17.08
CA GLU A 141 1.81 -9.80 15.72
C GLU A 141 1.87 -8.51 14.88
N ILE A 142 1.44 -7.40 15.48
CA ILE A 142 1.48 -6.07 14.85
C ILE A 142 2.92 -5.67 14.54
N LYS A 143 3.84 -5.89 15.50
CA LYS A 143 5.26 -5.62 15.33
C LYS A 143 5.88 -6.42 14.19
N ARG A 144 5.54 -7.71 14.04
CA ARG A 144 6.01 -8.54 12.93
C ARG A 144 5.50 -8.05 11.58
N ARG A 145 4.23 -7.65 11.49
CA ARG A 145 3.62 -7.27 10.19
C ARG A 145 3.92 -5.85 9.76
N VAL A 146 3.95 -4.90 10.69
CA VAL A 146 4.00 -3.46 10.39
C VAL A 146 5.36 -2.84 10.76
N GLY A 147 6.13 -3.46 11.66
CA GLY A 147 7.37 -2.87 12.19
C GLY A 147 8.45 -2.58 11.14
N SER A 148 8.59 -3.42 10.11
CA SER A 148 9.55 -3.13 9.01
C SER A 148 9.15 -1.87 8.25
N ARG A 149 7.86 -1.76 7.90
CA ARG A 149 7.31 -0.66 7.11
C ARG A 149 7.48 0.69 7.81
N VAL A 150 7.21 0.75 9.12
CA VAL A 150 7.40 1.96 9.92
C VAL A 150 8.87 2.38 9.90
N ARG A 151 9.80 1.45 10.15
CA ARG A 151 11.25 1.75 10.20
C ARG A 151 11.81 2.16 8.84
N GLU A 152 11.31 1.59 7.76
CA GLU A 152 11.68 1.97 6.39
C GLU A 152 11.24 3.41 6.09
N LEU A 153 10.00 3.76 6.43
CA LEU A 153 9.49 5.11 6.23
C LEU A 153 10.20 6.14 7.12
N GLU A 154 10.47 5.81 8.38
CA GLU A 154 11.25 6.66 9.29
C GLU A 154 12.64 6.99 8.71
N GLN A 155 13.34 5.98 8.20
CA GLN A 155 14.65 6.18 7.58
C GLN A 155 14.54 7.01 6.29
N GLY A 156 13.49 6.78 5.50
CA GLY A 156 13.21 7.55 4.29
C GLY A 156 12.99 9.03 4.58
N VAL A 157 12.11 9.36 5.52
CA VAL A 157 11.81 10.74 5.93
C VAL A 157 13.06 11.41 6.53
N ALA A 158 13.79 10.73 7.42
CA ALA A 158 15.02 11.27 7.99
C ALA A 158 16.09 11.57 6.91
N ALA A 159 16.22 10.70 5.91
CA ALA A 159 17.14 10.92 4.79
C ALA A 159 16.66 12.05 3.84
N LEU A 160 15.36 12.30 3.76
CA LEU A 160 14.81 13.43 3.01
C LEU A 160 15.07 14.75 3.73
N GLU A 161 14.86 14.81 5.05
CA GLU A 161 15.16 15.98 5.87
C GLU A 161 16.66 16.33 5.85
N ALA A 162 17.53 15.32 5.94
CA ALA A 162 18.97 15.53 5.86
C ALA A 162 19.40 16.17 4.53
N ARG A 163 18.88 15.67 3.40
CA ARG A 163 19.16 16.24 2.07
C ARG A 163 18.63 17.66 1.93
N ALA A 164 17.41 17.93 2.44
CA ALA A 164 16.85 19.26 2.41
C ALA A 164 17.70 20.27 3.22
N LEU A 165 18.32 19.84 4.32
CA LEU A 165 19.21 20.69 5.11
C LEU A 165 20.54 21.00 4.38
N GLU A 166 21.01 20.09 3.52
CA GLU A 166 22.25 20.27 2.74
C GLU A 166 22.06 21.22 1.54
N ASP A 167 20.84 21.34 1.00
CA ASP A 167 20.50 22.18 -0.17
C ASP A 167 20.18 23.65 0.19
N HIS A 168 20.21 24.03 1.47
CA HIS A 168 19.99 25.40 1.97
C HIS A 168 21.30 26.16 2.21
#